data_AF-A0A945XTC5-F1
#
_entry.id   AF-A0A945XTC5-F1
#
_cell.length_a   1.000
_cell.length_b   1.000
_cell.length_c   1.000
_cell.angle_alpha   90.00
_cell.angle_beta   90.00
_cell.angle_gamma   90.00
#
_symmetry.space_group_name_H-M   'P 1'
#
loop_
_entity.id
_entity.type
_entity.pdbx_description
1 polymer ?
#
loop_
_entity_poly.entity_id
_entity_poly.type
_entity_poly.pdbx_seq_one_letter_code
_entity_poly.pdbx_strand_id
1 'polypeptide(L)' 'GMGIEAICGGQCACATCHCLLDEASFVKLTPPGEDETELLESLDHYEAGRSRLTCQIIVSSQHEALELTIGPEE' A
#
# COMPACT_ATOMS: atom_id res chain seq x y z
N GLY A 1 -4.83 -16.01 -6.71
CA GLY A 1 -4.73 -14.54 -6.76
C GLY A 1 -3.28 -14.12 -6.67
N MET A 2 -3.00 -12.83 -6.48
CA MET A 2 -1.65 -12.25 -6.43
C MET A 2 -1.04 -12.21 -5.02
N GLY A 3 -1.19 -13.25 -4.18
CA GLY A 3 -0.54 -13.32 -2.86
C GLY A 3 -0.96 -12.30 -1.79
N ILE A 4 -1.97 -11.44 -2.05
CA ILE A 4 -2.52 -10.51 -1.08
C ILE A 4 -3.67 -11.18 -0.32
N GLU A 5 -3.64 -11.16 1.01
CA GLU A 5 -4.68 -11.77 1.85
C GLU A 5 -5.90 -10.86 2.02
N ALA A 6 -5.69 -9.56 2.25
CA ALA A 6 -6.74 -8.54 2.40
C ALA A 6 -7.87 -8.91 3.39
N ILE A 7 -7.49 -9.40 4.58
CA ILE A 7 -8.42 -9.99 5.57
C ILE A 7 -9.57 -9.06 5.98
N CYS A 8 -9.31 -7.75 6.12
CA CYS A 8 -10.35 -6.78 6.52
C CYS A 8 -11.29 -6.35 5.38
N GLY A 9 -11.07 -6.81 4.14
CA GLY A 9 -11.88 -6.43 2.99
C GLY A 9 -11.73 -4.96 2.55
N GLY A 10 -10.62 -4.31 2.91
CA GLY A 10 -10.33 -2.93 2.49
C GLY A 10 -10.70 -1.83 3.48
N GLN A 11 -10.95 -2.17 4.73
CA GLN A 11 -11.35 -1.25 5.80
C GLN A 11 -10.18 -0.55 6.52
N CYS A 12 -8.96 -0.60 5.96
CA CYS A 12 -7.76 -0.04 6.59
C CYS A 12 -7.57 -0.52 8.04
N ALA A 13 -7.61 -1.84 8.28
CA ALA A 13 -7.64 -2.38 9.65
C ALA A 13 -6.74 -3.61 9.89
N CYS A 14 -6.01 -4.10 8.89
CA CYS A 14 -5.27 -5.38 9.02
C CYS A 14 -3.87 -5.40 8.44
N ALA A 15 -3.43 -4.38 7.70
CA ALA A 15 -2.15 -4.30 7.01
C ALA A 15 -1.79 -5.44 6.00
N THR A 16 -2.54 -6.53 5.92
CA THR A 16 -2.32 -7.71 5.03
C THR A 16 -2.52 -7.46 3.52
N CYS A 17 -2.51 -6.21 3.10
CA CYS A 17 -2.54 -5.80 1.70
C CYS A 17 -1.39 -4.84 1.36
N HIS A 18 -0.32 -4.94 2.14
CA HIS A 18 0.91 -4.16 2.02
C HIS A 18 1.56 -4.35 0.64
N CYS A 19 2.02 -3.23 0.09
CA CYS A 19 2.86 -3.19 -1.09
C CYS A 19 3.93 -2.11 -0.95
N LEU A 20 4.98 -2.25 -1.75
CA LEU A 20 6.03 -1.28 -1.93
C LEU A 20 5.90 -0.66 -3.32
N LEU A 21 5.54 0.62 -3.40
CA LEU A 21 5.56 1.36 -4.65
C LEU A 21 7.00 1.67 -5.06
N ASP A 22 7.25 1.74 -6.37
CA ASP A 22 8.43 2.45 -6.84
C ASP A 22 8.27 3.96 -6.58
N GLU A 23 9.40 4.67 -6.51
CA GLU A 23 9.41 6.10 -6.18
C GLU A 23 8.58 6.94 -7.18
N ALA A 24 8.63 6.61 -8.48
CA ALA A 24 7.89 7.33 -9.51
C ALA A 24 6.39 7.07 -9.45
N SER A 25 5.95 5.92 -8.92
CA SER A 25 4.53 5.67 -8.64
C SER A 25 4.06 6.30 -7.34
N PHE A 26 4.89 6.29 -6.30
CA PHE A 26 4.54 6.87 -5.00
C PHE A 26 4.20 8.36 -5.13
N VAL A 27 5.02 9.13 -5.85
CA VAL A 27 4.82 10.57 -6.03
C VAL A 27 3.58 10.95 -6.86
N LYS A 28 3.02 10.01 -7.63
CA LYS A 28 1.79 10.23 -8.40
C LYS A 28 0.52 10.07 -7.56
N LEU A 29 0.63 9.42 -6.40
CA LEU A 29 -0.50 9.08 -5.55
C LEU A 29 -0.62 10.05 -4.37
N THR A 30 -1.83 10.17 -3.85
CA THR A 30 -2.05 10.82 -2.55
C THR A 30 -1.25 10.06 -1.48
N PRO A 31 -0.55 10.78 -0.57
CA PRO A 31 0.15 10.13 0.53
C PRO A 31 -0.81 9.31 1.41
N PRO A 32 -0.30 8.33 2.17
CA PRO A 32 -1.13 7.56 3.10
C PRO A 32 -1.76 8.49 4.15
N GLY A 33 -2.97 8.13 4.59
CA GLY A 33 -3.63 8.79 5.72
C GLY A 33 -3.00 8.39 7.06
N GLU A 34 -3.48 9.00 8.15
CA GLU A 34 -2.97 8.74 9.51
C GLU A 34 -3.19 7.26 9.89
N ASP A 35 -4.42 6.74 9.78
CA ASP A 35 -4.74 5.33 10.11
C ASP A 35 -3.92 4.34 9.25
N GLU A 36 -3.72 4.66 7.98
CA GLU A 36 -2.90 3.84 7.07
C GLU A 36 -1.45 3.83 7.53
N THR A 37 -0.93 5.00 7.91
CA THR A 37 0.46 5.17 8.36
C THR A 37 0.71 4.41 9.66
N GLU A 38 -0.18 4.49 10.64
CA GLU A 38 -0.04 3.76 11.91
C GLU A 38 0.04 2.24 11.70
N LEU A 39 -0.78 1.70 10.79
CA LEU A 39 -0.71 0.28 10.45
C LEU A 39 0.58 -0.07 9.71
N LEU A 40 1.00 0.75 8.77
CA LEU A 40 2.23 0.52 8.00
C LEU A 40 3.48 0.57 8.88
N GLU A 41 3.55 1.48 9.85
CA GLU A 41 4.69 1.60 10.77
C GLU A 41 4.83 0.43 11.74
N SER A 42 3.76 -0.38 11.89
CA SER A 42 3.80 -1.61 12.69
C SER A 42 4.42 -2.81 11.97
N LEU A 43 4.64 -2.71 10.65
CA LEU A 43 5.15 -3.79 9.82
C LEU A 43 6.68 -3.90 9.92
N ASP A 44 7.20 -5.13 9.93
CA ASP A 44 8.64 -5.39 9.96
C ASP A 44 9.33 -4.87 8.68
N HIS A 45 8.61 -4.91 7.56
CA HIS A 45 9.11 -4.49 6.25
C HIS A 45 8.59 -3.11 5.81
N TYR A 46 8.32 -2.23 6.78
CA TYR A 46 7.95 -0.85 6.51
C TYR A 46 9.09 -0.06 5.85
N GLU A 47 8.83 0.51 4.67
CA GLU A 47 9.70 1.47 3.99
C GLU A 47 8.99 2.83 3.84
N ALA A 48 9.46 3.83 4.59
CA ALA A 48 8.96 5.19 4.49
C ALA A 48 9.09 5.73 3.05
N GLY A 49 8.00 6.27 2.51
CA GLY A 49 7.96 6.79 1.13
C GLY A 49 7.78 5.72 0.04
N ARG A 50 7.57 4.45 0.41
CA ARG A 50 7.29 3.36 -0.54
C ARG A 50 6.14 2.47 -0.10
N SER A 51 6.07 2.15 1.20
CA SER A 51 5.01 1.34 1.79
C SER A 51 3.63 1.99 1.63
N ARG A 52 2.67 1.19 1.16
CA ARG A 52 1.24 1.52 1.07
C ARG A 52 0.38 0.29 1.32
N LEU A 53 -0.87 0.52 1.73
CA LEU A 53 -1.91 -0.49 1.72
C LEU A 53 -2.66 -0.40 0.39
N THR A 54 -2.59 -1.44 -0.44
CA THR A 54 -3.20 -1.44 -1.78
C THR A 54 -4.69 -1.09 -1.76
N CYS A 55 -5.41 -1.44 -0.69
CA CYS A 55 -6.83 -1.10 -0.54
C CYS A 55 -7.12 0.40 -0.35
N GLN A 56 -6.13 1.20 0.04
CA GLN A 56 -6.25 2.65 0.21
C GLN A 56 -5.77 3.43 -1.03
N ILE A 57 -5.24 2.74 -2.05
CA ILE A 57 -4.81 3.36 -3.29
C ILE A 57 -6.01 3.53 -4.22
N ILE A 58 -6.41 4.78 -4.43
CA ILE A 58 -7.43 5.12 -5.42
C ILE A 58 -6.77 5.36 -6.77
N VAL A 59 -6.99 4.45 -7.71
CA VAL A 59 -6.50 4.56 -9.08
C VAL A 59 -7.50 5.35 -9.93
N SER A 60 -7.02 6.28 -10.73
CA SER A 60 -7.81 7.03 -11.69
C SER A 60 -7.22 6.91 -13.09
N SER A 61 -7.95 7.36 -14.12
CA SER A 61 -7.46 7.38 -15.50
C SER A 61 -6.25 8.30 -15.71
N GLN A 62 -5.90 9.14 -14.74
CA GLN A 62 -4.69 9.98 -14.78
C GLN A 62 -3.42 9.20 -14.41
N HIS A 63 -3.56 8.02 -13.80
CA HIS A 63 -2.44 7.15 -13.47
C HIS A 63 -2.20 6.19 -14.63
N GLU A 64 -1.43 6.60 -15.63
CA GLU A 64 -1.18 5.79 -16.85
C GLU A 64 -0.44 4.49 -16.54
N ALA A 65 0.48 4.51 -15.56
CA ALA A 65 1.19 3.34 -15.07
C ALA A 65 1.60 3.54 -13.60
N LEU A 66 1.31 2.53 -12.79
CA LEU A 66 1.77 2.38 -11.41
C LEU A 66 2.51 1.04 -11.32
N GLU A 67 3.70 1.06 -10.75
CA GLU A 67 4.50 -0.14 -10.46
C GLU A 67 4.61 -0.32 -8.95
N LEU A 68 4.45 -1.56 -8.51
CA LEU A 68 4.56 -1.95 -7.11
C LEU A 68 5.07 -3.37 -7.00
N THR A 69 5.61 -3.69 -5.83
CA THR A 69 5.92 -5.06 -5.42
C THR A 69 5.03 -5.41 -4.23
N ILE A 70 4.53 -6.65 -4.19
CA ILE A 70 3.77 -7.15 -3.04
C ILE A 70 4.71 -7.19 -1.83
N GLY A 71 4.26 -6.65 -0.70
CA GLY A 71 5.00 -6.73 0.54
C GLY A 71 5.20 -8.20 0.95
N PRO A 72 6.26 -8.50 1.71
CA PRO A 72 6.41 -9.83 2.29
C PRO A 72 5.21 -10.18 3.19
N GLU A 73 5.04 -11.47 3.47
CA GLU A 73 4.07 -11.91 4.48
C GLU A 73 4.52 -11.39 5.86
N GLU A 74 3.59 -10.73 6.55
CA GLU A 74 3.77 -10.16 7.90
C GLU A 74 3.25 -11.13 8.98
#